data_AF-A0A482VW55-F1
#
_entry.id   AF-A0A482VW55-F1
#
_cell.length_a   1.000
_cell.length_b   1.000
_cell.length_c   1.000
_cell.angle_alpha   90.00
_cell.angle_beta   90.00
_cell.angle_gamma   90.00
#
_symmetry.space_group_name_H-M   'P 1'
#
loop_
_entity.id
_entity.type
_entity.pdbx_description
1 polymer ?
#
loop_
_entity_poly.entity_id
_entity_poly.type
_entity_poly.pdbx_seq_one_letter_code
_entity_poly.pdbx_strand_id
1 'polypeptide(L)'
;MKRFDWKLTIKLNIFSLWMIGLWPKDNKYKFNFYTLYACFAISHFITSLGILATVNTFMVDSDFEDSEELTLYFIGEILTQIKVFMFIKNMRLLKQILKTLNDDLFQPKSLRQRQLIAPALNFWKMVYNAFTAAGAPVITLWVFRPLLNKSNEFQLPINVWYPFNTKTSPFYEIAFFHQIISVFYTVIFVYNADMLIAALMVYIGAQCDILSDDLSNLQEKSVISFNKQLANSIKHHKQILIFAENCNTFFNLILLGQFLASSIIISLILYRVALILRSAWTYLTVLRSINNLE
;
A
#
# COMPACT_ATOMS: atom_id res chain seq x y z
N MET A 1 -35.33 4.04 2.76
CA MET A 1 -34.05 4.63 2.28
C MET A 1 -33.24 3.53 1.57
N LYS A 2 -32.71 3.74 0.36
CA LYS A 2 -31.88 2.72 -0.35
C LYS A 2 -30.67 2.35 0.50
N ARG A 3 -30.29 1.07 0.63
CA ARG A 3 -29.10 0.64 1.40
C ARG A 3 -27.83 1.40 0.98
N PHE A 4 -26.94 1.65 1.94
CA PHE A 4 -25.67 2.32 1.70
C PHE A 4 -24.62 1.31 1.25
N ASP A 5 -23.97 1.58 0.10
CA ASP A 5 -22.93 0.71 -0.44
C ASP A 5 -21.55 1.16 0.06
N TRP A 6 -21.09 0.53 1.14
CA TRP A 6 -19.75 0.77 1.70
C TRP A 6 -18.64 0.41 0.72
N LYS A 7 -18.82 -0.62 -0.11
CA LYS A 7 -17.79 -1.14 -1.04
C LYS A 7 -17.55 -0.20 -2.21
N LEU A 8 -18.53 0.64 -2.55
CA LEU A 8 -18.38 1.65 -3.59
C LEU A 8 -17.18 2.57 -3.31
N THR A 9 -16.91 2.88 -2.04
CA THR A 9 -15.76 3.72 -1.65
C THR A 9 -14.43 3.14 -2.09
N ILE A 10 -14.24 1.83 -1.92
CA ILE A 10 -12.99 1.12 -2.20
C ILE A 10 -13.04 0.28 -3.49
N LYS A 11 -13.99 0.53 -4.38
CA LYS A 11 -14.21 -0.31 -5.57
C LYS A 11 -12.98 -0.37 -6.47
N LEU A 12 -12.35 0.78 -6.73
CA LEU A 12 -11.13 0.85 -7.54
C LEU A 12 -9.96 0.14 -6.84
N ASN A 13 -9.82 0.30 -5.53
CA ASN A 13 -8.79 -0.37 -4.74
C ASN A 13 -8.92 -1.90 -4.80
N ILE A 14 -10.13 -2.43 -4.61
CA ILE A 14 -10.42 -3.86 -4.75
C ILE A 14 -10.14 -4.34 -6.18
N PHE A 15 -10.50 -3.55 -7.19
CA PHE A 15 -10.24 -3.90 -8.58
C PHE A 15 -8.73 -3.98 -8.86
N SER A 16 -7.95 -3.02 -8.38
CA SER A 16 -6.48 -3.05 -8.48
C SER A 16 -5.88 -4.30 -7.83
N LEU A 17 -6.31 -4.64 -6.60
CA LEU A 17 -5.86 -5.85 -5.91
C LEU A 17 -6.27 -7.14 -6.66
N TRP A 18 -7.45 -7.15 -7.28
CA TRP A 18 -7.89 -8.27 -8.11
C TRP A 18 -7.02 -8.43 -9.35
N MET A 19 -6.71 -7.32 -10.03
CA MET A 19 -5.90 -7.30 -11.25
C MET A 19 -4.49 -7.85 -11.04
N ILE A 20 -3.90 -7.71 -9.85
CA ILE A 20 -2.56 -8.22 -9.53
C ILE A 20 -2.56 -9.61 -8.88
N GLY A 21 -3.72 -10.27 -8.81
CA GLY A 21 -3.84 -11.62 -8.26
C GLY A 21 -4.04 -11.70 -6.74
N LEU A 22 -4.20 -10.56 -6.04
CA LEU A 22 -4.27 -10.52 -4.57
C LEU A 22 -5.70 -10.39 -4.00
N TRP A 23 -6.73 -10.55 -4.83
CA TRP A 23 -8.12 -10.46 -4.40
C TRP A 23 -9.04 -11.45 -5.13
N PRO A 24 -9.08 -12.73 -4.73
CA PRO A 24 -9.93 -13.72 -5.38
C PRO A 24 -11.41 -13.38 -5.24
N LYS A 25 -12.24 -13.81 -6.20
CA LYS A 25 -13.70 -13.63 -6.13
C LYS A 25 -14.31 -14.36 -4.93
N ASP A 26 -13.80 -15.55 -4.65
CA ASP A 26 -14.18 -16.40 -3.52
C ASP A 26 -13.62 -15.89 -2.18
N ASN A 27 -14.12 -16.47 -1.08
CA ASN A 27 -13.61 -16.17 0.27
C ASN A 27 -12.16 -16.63 0.50
N LYS A 28 -11.64 -17.52 -0.34
CA LYS A 28 -10.28 -18.06 -0.27
C LYS A 28 -9.79 -18.38 -1.68
N TYR A 29 -8.47 -18.45 -1.85
CA TYR A 29 -7.86 -19.00 -3.05
C TYR A 29 -8.28 -20.48 -3.20
N LYS A 30 -8.67 -20.87 -4.41
CA LYS A 30 -9.13 -22.21 -4.79
C LYS A 30 -8.31 -22.68 -5.98
N PHE A 31 -8.26 -23.98 -6.24
CA PHE A 31 -7.58 -24.49 -7.43
C PHE A 31 -8.36 -24.11 -8.71
N ASN A 32 -8.06 -22.95 -9.28
CA ASN A 32 -8.67 -22.38 -10.48
C ASN A 32 -7.67 -21.51 -11.25
N PHE A 33 -8.02 -21.11 -12.48
CA PHE A 33 -7.16 -20.29 -13.33
C PHE A 33 -6.73 -18.97 -12.68
N TYR A 34 -7.59 -18.33 -11.90
CA TYR A 34 -7.24 -17.10 -11.18
C TYR A 34 -6.11 -17.34 -10.17
N THR A 35 -6.19 -18.41 -9.39
CA THR A 35 -5.17 -18.73 -8.39
C THR A 35 -3.87 -19.17 -9.04
N LEU A 36 -3.93 -19.91 -10.16
CA LEU A 36 -2.73 -20.24 -10.95
C LEU A 36 -2.05 -18.97 -11.48
N TYR A 37 -2.83 -18.07 -12.07
CA TYR A 37 -2.36 -16.76 -12.51
C TYR A 37 -1.75 -15.95 -11.37
N ALA A 38 -2.43 -15.87 -10.22
CA ALA A 38 -1.96 -15.14 -9.04
C ALA A 38 -0.64 -15.71 -8.52
N CYS A 39 -0.52 -17.04 -8.40
CA CYS A 39 0.72 -17.69 -8.01
C CYS A 39 1.86 -17.37 -8.97
N PHE A 40 1.61 -17.45 -10.28
CA PHE A 40 2.60 -17.10 -11.30
C PHE A 40 3.02 -15.63 -11.19
N ALA A 41 2.06 -14.71 -11.14
CA ALA A 41 2.29 -13.28 -11.14
C ALA A 41 3.00 -12.81 -9.86
N ILE A 42 2.59 -13.29 -8.69
CA ILE A 42 3.24 -12.97 -7.41
C ILE A 42 4.67 -13.52 -7.41
N SER A 43 4.86 -14.78 -7.81
CA SER A 43 6.18 -15.41 -7.83
C SER A 43 7.15 -14.70 -8.78
N HIS A 44 6.70 -14.33 -9.98
CA HIS A 44 7.57 -13.70 -10.99
C HIS A 44 7.70 -12.20 -10.78
N PHE A 45 6.60 -11.46 -10.66
CA PHE A 45 6.66 -10.00 -10.67
C PHE A 45 6.87 -9.36 -9.30
N ILE A 46 6.55 -10.05 -8.20
CA ILE A 46 6.82 -9.53 -6.86
C ILE A 46 8.09 -10.17 -6.32
N THR A 47 8.10 -11.50 -6.16
CA THR A 47 9.18 -12.19 -5.44
C THR A 47 10.50 -12.28 -6.20
N SER A 48 10.49 -12.49 -7.52
CA SER A 48 11.75 -12.78 -8.25
C SER A 48 12.73 -11.61 -8.25
N LEU A 49 12.24 -10.37 -8.44
CA LEU A 49 13.09 -9.18 -8.45
C LEU A 49 13.71 -8.93 -7.06
N GLY A 50 12.96 -9.24 -6.01
CA GLY A 50 13.45 -9.22 -4.63
C GLY A 50 14.62 -10.18 -4.38
N ILE A 51 14.51 -11.41 -4.90
CA ILE A 51 15.59 -12.39 -4.81
C ILE A 51 16.83 -11.91 -5.57
N LEU A 52 16.66 -11.38 -6.79
CA LEU A 52 17.77 -10.85 -7.58
C LEU A 52 18.47 -9.68 -6.88
N ALA A 53 17.70 -8.74 -6.32
CA ALA A 53 18.24 -7.63 -5.55
C ALA A 53 19.01 -8.12 -4.31
N THR A 54 18.46 -9.10 -3.59
CA THR A 54 19.13 -9.71 -2.43
C THR A 54 20.46 -10.35 -2.83
N VAL A 55 20.46 -11.15 -3.90
CA VAL A 55 21.70 -11.76 -4.41
C VAL A 55 22.71 -10.67 -4.78
N ASN A 56 22.28 -9.59 -5.43
CA ASN A 56 23.18 -8.49 -5.78
C ASN A 56 23.81 -7.85 -4.55
N THR A 57 23.01 -7.52 -3.52
CA THR A 57 23.50 -6.88 -2.29
C THR A 57 24.57 -7.71 -1.55
N PHE A 58 24.50 -9.04 -1.61
CA PHE A 58 25.43 -9.91 -0.86
C PHE A 58 26.56 -10.52 -1.70
N MET A 59 26.39 -10.62 -3.02
CA MET A 59 27.32 -11.37 -3.89
C MET A 59 28.03 -10.49 -4.91
N VAL A 60 27.64 -9.23 -5.08
CA VAL A 60 28.21 -8.32 -6.07
C VAL A 60 28.79 -7.10 -5.38
N ASP A 61 30.08 -6.86 -5.60
CA ASP A 61 30.71 -5.60 -5.23
C ASP A 61 30.14 -4.48 -6.12
N SER A 62 29.17 -3.76 -5.58
CA SER A 62 28.53 -2.61 -6.22
C SER A 62 29.12 -1.30 -5.69
N ASP A 63 29.12 -0.26 -6.52
CA ASP A 63 29.43 1.09 -6.08
C ASP A 63 28.49 1.51 -4.93
N PHE A 64 28.95 2.47 -4.11
CA PHE A 64 28.23 2.90 -2.91
C PHE A 64 26.78 3.33 -3.20
N GLU A 65 26.56 4.05 -4.30
CA GLU A 65 25.23 4.55 -4.70
C GLU A 65 24.26 3.41 -5.08
N ASP A 66 24.76 2.42 -5.83
CA ASP A 66 23.99 1.23 -6.20
C ASP A 66 23.70 0.36 -4.95
N SER A 67 24.69 0.18 -4.08
CA SER A 67 24.56 -0.57 -2.83
C SER A 67 23.47 0.02 -1.92
N GLU A 68 23.39 1.36 -1.84
CA GLU A 68 22.39 2.06 -1.07
C GLU A 68 20.98 1.92 -1.68
N GLU A 69 20.82 2.16 -2.99
CA GLU A 69 19.53 2.00 -3.69
C GLU A 69 18.98 0.57 -3.52
N LEU A 70 19.86 -0.43 -3.60
CA LEU A 70 19.53 -1.84 -3.37
C LEU A 70 19.17 -2.15 -1.92
N THR A 71 19.83 -1.53 -0.95
CA THR A 71 19.51 -1.70 0.48
C THR A 71 18.12 -1.16 0.80
N LEU A 72 17.77 0.02 0.28
CA LEU A 72 16.43 0.60 0.41
C LEU A 72 15.38 -0.30 -0.24
N TYR A 73 15.67 -0.80 -1.45
CA TYR A 73 14.80 -1.73 -2.16
C TYR A 73 14.61 -3.04 -1.37
N PHE A 74 15.67 -3.62 -0.84
CA PHE A 74 15.65 -4.85 -0.05
C PHE A 74 14.76 -4.74 1.19
N ILE A 75 14.86 -3.65 1.95
CA ILE A 75 13.99 -3.41 3.11
C ILE A 75 12.52 -3.31 2.69
N GLY A 76 12.25 -2.57 1.62
CA GLY A 76 10.90 -2.44 1.06
C GLY A 76 10.33 -3.77 0.57
N GLU A 77 11.18 -4.62 0.00
CA GLU A 77 10.79 -5.92 -0.51
C GLU A 77 10.46 -6.93 0.61
N ILE A 78 11.27 -6.97 1.68
CA ILE A 78 10.93 -7.77 2.88
C ILE A 78 9.54 -7.41 3.38
N LEU A 79 9.26 -6.12 3.52
CA LEU A 79 7.94 -5.65 3.95
C LEU A 79 6.84 -6.04 2.96
N THR A 80 7.11 -5.95 1.66
CA THR A 80 6.18 -6.35 0.60
C THR A 80 5.83 -7.84 0.73
N GLN A 81 6.82 -8.71 0.94
CA GLN A 81 6.59 -10.15 1.13
C GLN A 81 5.77 -10.43 2.41
N ILE A 82 6.03 -9.72 3.51
CA ILE A 82 5.21 -9.80 4.73
C ILE A 82 3.77 -9.40 4.42
N LYS A 83 3.55 -8.29 3.69
CA LYS A 83 2.22 -7.84 3.29
C LYS A 83 1.51 -8.88 2.42
N VAL A 84 2.17 -9.43 1.40
CA VAL A 84 1.61 -10.48 0.52
C VAL A 84 1.17 -11.67 1.34
N PHE A 85 2.06 -12.19 2.20
CA PHE A 85 1.76 -13.32 3.06
C PHE A 85 0.54 -13.05 3.95
N MET A 86 0.51 -11.89 4.62
CA MET A 86 -0.60 -11.50 5.49
C MET A 86 -1.92 -11.34 4.73
N PHE A 87 -1.90 -10.80 3.51
CA PHE A 87 -3.08 -10.70 2.64
C PHE A 87 -3.63 -12.08 2.27
N ILE A 88 -2.76 -12.99 1.83
CA ILE A 88 -3.16 -14.33 1.43
C ILE A 88 -3.72 -15.10 2.63
N LYS A 89 -3.00 -15.08 3.77
CA LYS A 89 -3.38 -15.75 5.01
C LYS A 89 -4.74 -15.27 5.53
N ASN A 90 -4.99 -13.96 5.52
CA ASN A 90 -6.17 -13.35 6.09
C ASN A 90 -7.29 -13.05 5.08
N MET A 91 -7.19 -13.52 3.83
CA MET A 91 -8.17 -13.21 2.78
C MET A 91 -9.62 -13.55 3.20
N ARG A 92 -9.81 -14.68 3.90
CA ARG A 92 -11.14 -15.07 4.41
C ARG A 92 -11.68 -14.07 5.42
N LEU A 93 -10.83 -13.61 6.34
CA LEU A 93 -11.18 -12.61 7.36
C LEU A 93 -11.53 -11.27 6.70
N LEU A 94 -10.72 -10.80 5.74
CA LEU A 94 -11.00 -9.59 4.97
C LEU A 94 -12.36 -9.63 4.27
N LYS A 95 -12.71 -10.75 3.65
CA LYS A 95 -14.01 -10.92 2.99
C LYS A 95 -15.16 -10.91 4.00
N GLN A 96 -14.96 -11.47 5.19
CA GLN A 96 -15.93 -11.44 6.29
C GLN A 96 -16.12 -10.02 6.82
N ILE A 97 -15.03 -9.28 7.09
CA ILE A 97 -15.04 -7.87 7.49
C ILE A 97 -15.89 -7.04 6.51
N LEU A 98 -15.61 -7.15 5.21
CA LEU A 98 -16.39 -6.42 4.19
C LEU A 98 -17.83 -6.90 4.04
N LYS A 99 -18.14 -8.13 4.46
CA LYS A 99 -19.51 -8.62 4.52
C LYS A 99 -20.25 -8.00 5.71
N THR A 100 -19.63 -7.92 6.88
CA THR A 100 -20.19 -7.32 8.11
C THR A 100 -20.62 -5.86 7.90
N LEU A 101 -19.90 -5.08 7.08
CA LEU A 101 -20.33 -3.72 6.71
C LEU A 101 -21.71 -3.67 6.03
N ASN A 102 -22.15 -4.77 5.43
CA ASN A 102 -23.46 -4.89 4.80
C ASN A 102 -24.53 -5.47 5.73
N ASP A 103 -24.24 -5.69 7.01
CA ASP A 103 -25.23 -6.10 8.00
C ASP A 103 -26.11 -4.91 8.39
N ASP A 104 -27.35 -5.18 8.80
CA ASP A 104 -28.32 -4.11 9.10
C ASP A 104 -27.87 -3.18 10.23
N LEU A 105 -27.10 -3.70 11.19
CA LEU A 105 -26.54 -2.92 12.29
C LEU A 105 -25.51 -1.88 11.82
N PHE A 106 -24.83 -2.13 10.69
CA PHE A 106 -23.79 -1.26 10.14
C PHE A 106 -24.34 -0.27 9.10
N GLN A 107 -25.64 -0.30 8.82
CA GLN A 107 -26.26 0.60 7.86
C GLN A 107 -26.64 1.93 8.52
N PRO A 108 -26.32 3.08 7.90
CA PRO A 108 -26.82 4.37 8.38
C PRO A 108 -28.35 4.40 8.26
N LYS A 109 -29.01 4.81 9.34
CA LYS A 109 -30.47 4.77 9.52
C LYS A 109 -31.15 6.05 9.04
N SER A 110 -30.41 7.15 8.96
CA SER A 110 -30.91 8.47 8.55
C SER A 110 -30.04 9.13 7.48
N LEU A 111 -30.59 10.15 6.81
CA LEU A 111 -29.82 11.00 5.90
C LEU A 111 -28.72 11.78 6.64
N ARG A 112 -29.01 12.20 7.88
CA ARG A 112 -28.03 12.84 8.78
C ARG A 112 -26.81 11.95 9.00
N GLN A 113 -27.01 10.66 9.30
CA GLN A 113 -25.90 9.72 9.48
C GLN A 113 -25.08 9.51 8.20
N ARG A 114 -25.71 9.57 7.02
CA ARG A 114 -24.97 9.54 5.75
C ARG A 114 -24.12 10.78 5.54
N GLN A 115 -24.67 11.96 5.84
CA GLN A 115 -23.94 13.21 5.78
C GLN A 115 -22.82 13.26 6.80
N LEU A 116 -22.99 12.62 7.96
CA LEU A 116 -21.98 12.52 9.01
C LEU A 116 -20.74 11.73 8.54
N ILE A 117 -20.93 10.58 7.90
CA ILE A 117 -19.81 9.71 7.47
C ILE A 117 -19.21 10.13 6.11
N ALA A 118 -19.94 10.91 5.31
CA ALA A 118 -19.52 11.25 3.95
C ALA A 118 -18.18 12.00 3.86
N PRO A 119 -17.86 12.98 4.74
CA PRO A 119 -16.57 13.66 4.72
C PRO A 119 -15.38 12.71 4.87
N ALA A 120 -15.42 11.76 5.80
CA ALA A 120 -14.34 10.81 6.01
C ALA A 120 -14.15 9.88 4.80
N LEU A 121 -15.24 9.40 4.20
CA LEU A 121 -15.19 8.57 3.00
C LEU A 121 -14.72 9.35 1.77
N ASN A 122 -15.11 10.61 1.64
CA ASN A 122 -14.67 11.49 0.56
C ASN A 122 -13.19 11.86 0.71
N PHE A 123 -12.74 12.09 1.95
CA PHE A 123 -11.33 12.31 2.26
C PHE A 123 -10.48 11.10 1.85
N TRP A 124 -10.91 9.88 2.21
CA TRP A 124 -10.23 8.66 1.76
C TRP A 124 -10.14 8.57 0.23
N LYS A 125 -11.23 8.86 -0.50
CA LYS A 125 -11.23 8.85 -1.97
C LYS A 125 -10.32 9.93 -2.56
N MET A 126 -10.33 11.12 -1.97
CA MET A 126 -9.47 12.22 -2.38
C MET A 126 -8.00 11.83 -2.24
N VAL A 127 -7.60 11.29 -1.08
CA VAL A 127 -6.25 10.77 -0.84
C VAL A 127 -5.91 9.67 -1.85
N TYR A 128 -6.81 8.69 -2.05
CA TYR A 128 -6.60 7.62 -3.02
C TYR A 128 -6.32 8.15 -4.44
N ASN A 129 -7.16 9.07 -4.91
CA ASN A 129 -7.01 9.62 -6.25
C ASN A 129 -5.80 10.55 -6.38
N ALA A 130 -5.50 11.37 -5.36
CA ALA A 130 -4.38 12.29 -5.36
C ALA A 130 -3.04 11.54 -5.39
N PHE A 131 -2.87 10.52 -4.54
CA PHE A 131 -1.64 9.70 -4.55
C PHE A 131 -1.50 8.90 -5.84
N THR A 132 -2.59 8.42 -6.43
CA THR A 132 -2.54 7.76 -7.73
C THR A 132 -2.11 8.74 -8.84
N ALA A 133 -2.71 9.94 -8.87
CA ALA A 133 -2.43 10.96 -9.88
C ALA A 133 -1.02 11.54 -9.78
N ALA A 134 -0.47 11.71 -8.57
CA ALA A 134 0.87 12.23 -8.35
C ALA A 134 1.94 11.12 -8.43
N GLY A 135 1.67 9.94 -7.88
CA GLY A 135 2.64 8.85 -7.75
C GLY A 135 2.89 8.10 -9.07
N ALA A 136 1.85 7.85 -9.87
CA ALA A 136 2.01 7.08 -11.10
C ALA A 136 2.96 7.74 -12.12
N PRO A 137 2.91 9.06 -12.37
CA PRO A 137 3.87 9.73 -13.24
C PRO A 137 5.31 9.67 -12.70
N VAL A 138 5.51 9.87 -11.39
CA VAL A 138 6.85 9.83 -10.77
C VAL A 138 7.48 8.47 -10.95
N ILE A 139 6.74 7.41 -10.67
CA ILE A 139 7.23 6.02 -10.79
C ILE A 139 7.49 5.68 -12.26
N THR A 140 6.63 6.12 -13.17
CA THR A 140 6.83 5.94 -14.61
C THR A 140 8.13 6.62 -15.06
N LEU A 141 8.33 7.89 -14.72
CA LEU A 141 9.56 8.61 -15.06
C LEU A 141 10.81 7.96 -14.46
N TRP A 142 10.72 7.46 -13.22
CA TRP A 142 11.83 6.77 -12.56
C TRP A 142 12.17 5.44 -13.25
N VAL A 143 11.19 4.61 -13.60
CA VAL A 143 11.44 3.34 -14.30
C VAL A 143 11.99 3.58 -15.71
N PHE A 144 11.49 4.58 -16.43
CA PHE A 144 11.95 4.88 -17.79
C PHE A 144 13.17 5.82 -17.83
N ARG A 145 13.73 6.22 -16.67
CA ARG A 145 14.94 7.05 -16.56
C ARG A 145 16.09 6.58 -17.47
N PRO A 146 16.39 5.26 -17.62
CA PRO A 146 17.56 4.84 -18.38
C PRO A 146 17.41 5.10 -19.88
N LEU A 147 16.17 5.16 -20.40
CA LEU A 147 15.91 5.46 -21.81
C LEU A 147 16.09 6.94 -22.15
N LEU A 148 16.09 7.81 -21.14
CA LEU A 148 16.30 9.26 -21.31
C LEU A 148 17.80 9.61 -21.29
N ASN A 149 18.64 8.74 -20.71
CA ASN A 149 20.09 8.89 -20.74
C ASN A 149 20.60 8.58 -22.15
N LYS A 150 21.32 9.55 -22.74
CA LYS A 150 21.92 9.41 -24.09
C LYS A 150 23.21 8.59 -24.10
N SER A 151 23.57 7.92 -23.00
CA SER A 151 24.72 7.01 -22.99
C SER A 151 24.39 5.77 -23.82
N ASN A 152 25.35 5.28 -24.61
CA ASN A 152 25.21 4.03 -25.37
C ASN A 152 25.28 2.78 -24.47
N GLU A 153 24.95 2.91 -23.19
CA GLU A 153 25.06 1.85 -22.20
C GLU A 153 23.70 1.23 -21.91
N PHE A 154 23.62 -0.09 -22.00
CA PHE A 154 22.46 -0.85 -21.56
C PHE A 154 22.27 -0.72 -20.04
N GLN A 155 21.46 0.24 -19.60
CA GLN A 155 21.20 0.53 -18.20
C GLN A 155 19.79 0.06 -17.81
N LEU A 156 19.69 -0.77 -16.78
CA LEU A 156 18.40 -1.21 -16.23
C LEU A 156 17.86 -0.18 -15.23
N PRO A 157 16.53 -0.10 -15.01
CA PRO A 157 15.93 0.78 -14.02
C PRO A 157 16.56 0.61 -12.64
N ILE A 158 16.70 -0.65 -12.21
CA ILE A 158 17.42 -1.06 -11.00
C ILE A 158 18.64 -1.87 -11.44
N ASN A 159 19.83 -1.47 -10.98
CA ASN A 159 21.06 -2.16 -11.28
C ASN A 159 21.19 -3.45 -10.43
N VAL A 160 20.53 -4.52 -10.87
CA VAL A 160 20.61 -5.86 -10.25
C VAL A 160 21.26 -6.85 -11.19
N TRP A 161 22.00 -7.79 -10.61
CA TRP A 161 22.54 -8.94 -11.31
C TRP A 161 21.44 -9.87 -11.80
N TYR A 162 21.62 -10.37 -13.03
CA TYR A 162 20.81 -11.42 -13.62
C TYR A 162 21.72 -12.61 -13.98
N PRO A 163 21.19 -13.84 -14.02
CA PRO A 163 21.95 -15.04 -14.41
C PRO A 163 22.28 -15.10 -15.91
N PHE A 164 22.10 -14.00 -16.65
CA PHE A 164 22.38 -13.87 -18.07
C PHE A 164 22.90 -12.45 -18.38
N ASN A 165 23.53 -12.26 -19.53
CA ASN A 165 24.16 -10.99 -19.89
C ASN A 165 23.11 -9.94 -20.32
N THR A 166 22.78 -9.02 -19.40
CA THR A 166 21.85 -7.91 -19.62
C THR A 166 22.42 -6.76 -20.47
N LYS A 167 23.69 -6.84 -20.90
CA LYS A 167 24.32 -5.87 -21.81
C LYS A 167 24.26 -6.32 -23.28
N THR A 168 23.38 -7.26 -23.61
CA THR A 168 23.20 -7.79 -24.96
C THR A 168 21.72 -7.93 -25.32
N SER A 169 21.36 -7.62 -26.56
CA SER A 169 20.01 -7.85 -27.08
C SER A 169 19.85 -9.33 -27.48
N PRO A 170 18.70 -9.99 -27.23
CA PRO A 170 17.43 -9.44 -26.70
C PRO A 170 17.30 -9.49 -25.16
N PHE A 171 18.35 -9.93 -24.44
CA PHE A 171 18.29 -10.16 -22.99
C PHE A 171 18.13 -8.88 -22.18
N TYR A 172 18.71 -7.78 -22.65
CA TYR A 172 18.49 -6.45 -22.08
C TYR A 172 17.01 -6.09 -22.07
N GLU A 173 16.34 -6.18 -23.22
CA GLU A 173 14.94 -5.81 -23.39
C GLU A 173 14.05 -6.70 -22.52
N ILE A 174 14.33 -8.00 -22.45
CA ILE A 174 13.60 -8.95 -21.57
C ILE A 174 13.74 -8.54 -20.11
N ALA A 175 14.96 -8.24 -19.63
CA ALA A 175 15.19 -7.82 -18.25
C ALA A 175 14.53 -6.46 -17.95
N PHE A 176 14.58 -5.53 -18.90
CA PHE A 176 13.96 -4.21 -18.79
C PHE A 176 12.44 -4.32 -18.67
N PHE A 177 11.79 -5.11 -19.55
CA PHE A 177 10.35 -5.37 -19.47
C PHE A 177 9.96 -6.09 -18.18
N HIS A 178 10.75 -7.07 -17.76
CA HIS A 178 10.53 -7.75 -16.48
C HIS A 178 10.54 -6.75 -15.31
N GLN A 179 11.56 -5.89 -15.20
CA GLN A 179 11.64 -4.90 -14.13
C GLN A 179 10.48 -3.91 -14.16
N ILE A 180 10.08 -3.42 -15.34
CA ILE A 180 8.91 -2.52 -15.46
C ILE A 180 7.68 -3.18 -14.82
N ILE A 181 7.34 -4.39 -15.27
CA ILE A 181 6.15 -5.09 -14.81
C ILE A 181 6.26 -5.36 -13.31
N SER A 182 7.42 -5.82 -12.83
CA SER A 182 7.66 -6.11 -11.43
C SER A 182 7.49 -4.88 -10.54
N VAL A 183 8.08 -3.73 -10.92
CA VAL A 183 7.94 -2.48 -10.18
C VAL A 183 6.47 -2.04 -10.14
N PHE A 184 5.75 -2.07 -11.26
CA PHE A 184 4.32 -1.70 -11.27
C PHE A 184 3.47 -2.66 -10.42
N TYR A 185 3.71 -3.97 -10.48
CA TYR A 185 3.00 -4.94 -9.63
C TYR A 185 3.23 -4.66 -8.15
N THR A 186 4.48 -4.48 -7.74
CA THR A 186 4.84 -4.20 -6.34
C THR A 186 4.25 -2.88 -5.86
N VAL A 187 4.37 -1.81 -6.64
CA VAL A 187 3.81 -0.49 -6.29
C VAL A 187 2.29 -0.56 -6.18
N ILE A 188 1.60 -1.14 -7.17
CA ILE A 188 0.15 -1.28 -7.14
C ILE A 188 -0.26 -2.08 -5.91
N PHE A 189 0.45 -3.16 -5.59
CA PHE A 189 0.15 -3.95 -4.40
C PHE A 189 0.31 -3.15 -3.11
N VAL A 190 1.52 -2.65 -2.85
CA VAL A 190 1.88 -1.97 -1.59
C VAL A 190 0.94 -0.81 -1.34
N TYR A 191 0.71 0.02 -2.37
CA TYR A 191 -0.18 1.15 -2.29
C TYR A 191 -1.62 0.73 -1.97
N ASN A 192 -2.16 -0.26 -2.68
CA ASN A 192 -3.54 -0.69 -2.47
C ASN A 192 -3.73 -1.45 -1.15
N ALA A 193 -2.70 -2.13 -0.66
CA ALA A 193 -2.69 -2.74 0.66
C ALA A 193 -2.85 -1.68 1.76
N ASP A 194 -2.04 -0.62 1.70
CA ASP A 194 -2.08 0.47 2.69
C ASP A 194 -3.39 1.25 2.62
N MET A 195 -3.87 1.54 1.41
CA MET A 195 -5.16 2.22 1.23
C MET A 195 -6.34 1.38 1.71
N LEU A 196 -6.29 0.05 1.59
CA LEU A 196 -7.31 -0.83 2.15
C LEU A 196 -7.31 -0.78 3.68
N ILE A 197 -6.13 -0.80 4.31
CA ILE A 197 -6.00 -0.67 5.77
C ILE A 197 -6.58 0.68 6.23
N ALA A 198 -6.22 1.77 5.54
CA ALA A 198 -6.78 3.09 5.81
C ALA A 198 -8.31 3.12 5.65
N ALA A 199 -8.86 2.43 4.66
CA ALA A 199 -10.32 2.34 4.49
C ALA A 199 -10.99 1.61 5.64
N LEU A 200 -10.41 0.51 6.12
CA LEU A 200 -10.93 -0.23 7.27
C LEU A 200 -10.95 0.65 8.53
N MET A 201 -9.89 1.45 8.76
CA MET A 201 -9.86 2.42 9.86
C MET A 201 -10.94 3.50 9.71
N VAL A 202 -11.12 4.05 8.50
CA VAL A 202 -12.20 5.01 8.21
C VAL A 202 -13.57 4.39 8.45
N TYR A 203 -13.78 3.12 8.10
CA TYR A 203 -15.04 2.43 8.38
C TYR A 203 -15.27 2.22 9.88
N ILE A 204 -14.24 1.88 10.66
CA ILE A 204 -14.36 1.80 12.12
C ILE A 204 -14.80 3.16 12.68
N GLY A 205 -14.12 4.25 12.29
CA GLY A 205 -14.48 5.60 12.71
C GLY A 205 -15.90 5.99 12.32
N ALA A 206 -16.28 5.74 11.07
CA ALA A 206 -17.64 6.01 10.58
C ALA A 206 -18.72 5.25 11.37
N GLN A 207 -18.44 4.03 11.83
CA GLN A 207 -19.38 3.27 12.66
C GLN A 207 -19.47 3.83 14.09
N CYS A 208 -18.36 4.31 14.65
CA CYS A 208 -18.37 5.04 15.92
C CYS A 208 -19.19 6.34 15.82
N ASP A 209 -19.08 7.08 14.71
CA ASP A 209 -19.87 8.28 14.47
C ASP A 209 -21.37 7.98 14.38
N ILE A 210 -21.74 6.91 13.67
CA ILE A 210 -23.14 6.44 13.60
C ILE A 210 -23.66 6.07 14.99
N LEU A 211 -22.89 5.32 15.77
CA LEU A 211 -23.26 4.96 17.14
C LEU A 211 -23.41 6.19 18.03
N SER A 212 -22.50 7.16 17.90
CA SER A 212 -22.55 8.41 18.66
C SER A 212 -23.81 9.21 18.32
N ASP A 213 -24.20 9.28 17.04
CA ASP A 213 -25.45 9.92 16.62
C ASP A 213 -26.67 9.15 17.19
N ASP A 214 -26.69 7.82 17.11
CA ASP A 214 -27.77 7.01 17.70
C ASP A 214 -27.91 7.24 19.21
N LEU A 215 -26.81 7.33 19.96
CA LEU A 215 -26.80 7.60 21.39
C LEU A 215 -27.23 9.04 21.72
N SER A 216 -26.83 10.02 20.91
CA SER A 216 -27.17 11.43 21.12
C SER A 216 -28.63 11.73 20.81
N ASN A 217 -29.28 10.91 19.98
CA ASN A 217 -30.68 11.08 19.58
C ASN A 217 -31.61 10.03 20.22
N LEU A 218 -31.25 9.45 21.37
CA LEU A 218 -32.15 8.58 22.12
C LEU A 218 -33.41 9.34 22.52
N GLN A 219 -34.57 8.88 22.05
CA GLN A 219 -35.85 9.55 22.33
C GLN A 219 -36.59 8.90 23.50
N GLU A 220 -36.93 9.69 24.52
CA GLU A 220 -37.80 9.31 25.64
C GLU A 220 -39.30 9.41 25.28
N LYS A 221 -39.71 8.75 24.18
CA LYS A 221 -41.15 8.64 23.87
C LYS A 221 -41.89 7.69 24.82
N SER A 222 -41.16 6.74 25.41
CA SER A 222 -41.58 5.82 26.46
C SER A 222 -40.36 5.08 27.02
N VAL A 223 -40.44 4.57 28.25
CA VAL A 223 -39.37 3.74 28.86
C VAL A 223 -39.05 2.51 27.99
N ILE A 224 -40.08 1.87 27.42
CA ILE A 224 -39.93 0.69 26.55
C ILE A 224 -39.17 1.05 25.25
N SER A 225 -39.53 2.16 24.60
CA SER A 225 -38.86 2.61 23.38
C SER A 225 -37.43 3.06 23.62
N PHE A 226 -37.16 3.69 24.77
CA PHE A 226 -35.82 4.08 25.18
C PHE A 226 -34.93 2.85 25.41
N ASN A 227 -35.40 1.91 26.23
CA ASN A 227 -34.67 0.66 26.52
C ASN A 227 -34.35 -0.14 25.24
N LYS A 228 -35.29 -0.18 24.29
CA LYS A 228 -35.08 -0.85 22.99
C LYS A 228 -34.00 -0.15 22.16
N GLN A 229 -34.00 1.19 22.10
CA GLN A 229 -32.99 1.96 21.38
C GLN A 229 -31.61 1.78 22.03
N LEU A 230 -31.53 1.91 23.35
CA LEU A 230 -30.29 1.72 24.11
C LEU A 230 -29.74 0.29 23.93
N ALA A 231 -30.58 -0.74 24.02
CA ALA A 231 -30.16 -2.12 23.79
C ALA A 231 -29.60 -2.34 22.37
N ASN A 232 -30.21 -1.69 21.36
CA ASN A 232 -29.69 -1.72 19.99
C ASN A 232 -28.33 -1.02 19.87
N SER A 233 -28.14 0.14 20.51
CA SER A 233 -26.87 0.86 20.53
C SER A 233 -25.78 0.04 21.23
N ILE A 234 -26.09 -0.62 22.35
CA ILE A 234 -25.16 -1.54 23.03
C ILE A 234 -24.79 -2.71 22.11
N LYS A 235 -25.76 -3.29 21.40
CA LYS A 235 -25.50 -4.36 20.43
C LYS A 235 -24.59 -3.89 19.30
N HIS A 236 -24.85 -2.70 18.74
CA HIS A 236 -24.02 -2.11 17.69
C HIS A 236 -22.60 -1.84 18.18
N HIS A 237 -22.44 -1.23 19.35
CA HIS A 237 -21.13 -1.01 19.99
C HIS A 237 -20.31 -2.31 20.10
N LYS A 238 -20.92 -3.38 20.63
CA LYS A 238 -20.26 -4.70 20.72
C LYS A 238 -19.82 -5.21 19.35
N GLN A 239 -20.64 -5.02 18.32
CA GLN A 239 -20.28 -5.43 16.96
C GLN A 239 -19.16 -4.56 16.36
N ILE A 240 -19.11 -3.26 16.67
CA ILE A 240 -18.00 -2.39 16.28
C ILE A 240 -16.69 -2.86 16.89
N LEU A 241 -16.69 -3.26 18.17
CA LEU A 241 -15.49 -3.78 18.83
C LEU A 241 -14.99 -5.07 18.15
N ILE A 242 -15.88 -6.03 17.89
CA ILE A 242 -15.54 -7.27 17.16
C ILE A 242 -15.03 -6.95 15.74
N PHE A 243 -15.66 -6.00 15.05
CA PHE A 243 -15.24 -5.56 13.73
C PHE A 243 -13.83 -4.94 13.77
N ALA A 244 -13.55 -4.06 14.74
CA ALA A 244 -12.25 -3.43 14.92
C ALA A 244 -11.16 -4.44 15.29
N GLU A 245 -11.47 -5.42 16.15
CA GLU A 245 -10.55 -6.50 16.52
C GLU A 245 -10.18 -7.39 15.33
N ASN A 246 -11.16 -7.72 14.49
CA ASN A 246 -10.94 -8.46 13.24
C ASN A 246 -10.05 -7.66 12.27
N CYS A 247 -10.32 -6.36 12.09
CA CYS A 247 -9.48 -5.48 11.30
C CYS A 247 -8.04 -5.41 11.85
N ASN A 248 -7.90 -5.26 13.17
CA ASN A 248 -6.59 -5.20 13.83
C ASN A 248 -5.80 -6.51 13.67
N THR A 249 -6.46 -7.67 13.78
CA THR A 249 -5.83 -8.97 13.54
C THR A 249 -5.24 -9.08 12.13
N PHE A 250 -5.87 -8.43 11.15
CA PHE A 250 -5.37 -8.40 9.78
C PHE A 250 -4.16 -7.46 9.62
N PHE A 251 -4.24 -6.23 10.13
CA PHE A 251 -3.24 -5.20 9.81
C PHE A 251 -2.18 -4.94 10.89
N ASN A 252 -2.27 -5.51 12.10
CA ASN A 252 -1.37 -5.17 13.21
C ASN A 252 0.12 -5.38 12.87
N LEU A 253 0.49 -6.55 12.36
CA LEU A 253 1.85 -6.89 11.98
C LEU A 253 2.30 -6.08 10.76
N ILE A 254 1.37 -5.81 9.83
CA ILE A 254 1.65 -4.99 8.64
C ILE A 254 2.02 -3.57 9.07
N LEU A 255 1.25 -2.96 9.96
CA LEU A 255 1.50 -1.60 10.46
C LEU A 255 2.80 -1.53 11.27
N LEU A 256 3.08 -2.54 12.10
CA LEU A 256 4.34 -2.63 12.83
C LEU A 256 5.52 -2.69 11.86
N GLY A 257 5.46 -3.58 10.87
CA GLY A 257 6.49 -3.70 9.84
C GLY A 257 6.65 -2.42 9.02
N GLN A 258 5.54 -1.77 8.66
CA GLN A 258 5.54 -0.48 7.94
C GLN A 258 6.23 0.61 8.76
N PHE A 259 5.92 0.73 10.05
CA PHE A 259 6.53 1.73 10.91
C PHE A 259 8.04 1.50 11.05
N LEU A 260 8.47 0.25 11.28
CA LEU A 260 9.89 -0.10 11.38
C LEU A 260 10.64 0.15 10.07
N ALA A 261 10.13 -0.37 8.95
CA ALA A 261 10.75 -0.21 7.65
C ALA A 261 10.82 1.27 7.23
N SER A 262 9.74 2.03 7.40
CA SER A 262 9.72 3.46 7.07
C SER A 262 10.70 4.26 7.93
N SER A 263 10.85 3.93 9.22
CA SER A 263 11.84 4.58 10.08
C SER A 263 13.26 4.35 9.56
N ILE A 264 13.61 3.11 9.21
CA ILE A 264 14.93 2.78 8.67
C ILE A 264 15.16 3.46 7.32
N ILE A 265 14.18 3.39 6.41
CA ILE A 265 14.25 4.02 5.08
C ILE A 265 14.45 5.53 5.20
N ILE A 266 13.67 6.21 6.06
CA ILE A 266 13.81 7.65 6.28
C ILE A 266 15.19 7.97 6.86
N SER A 267 15.69 7.20 7.82
CA SER A 267 17.03 7.41 8.37
C SER A 267 18.13 7.27 7.31
N LEU A 268 18.05 6.27 6.43
CA LEU A 268 19.00 6.07 5.33
C LEU A 268 18.92 7.21 4.30
N ILE A 269 17.71 7.61 3.91
CA ILE A 269 17.51 8.75 3.00
C ILE A 269 18.07 10.05 3.61
N LEU A 270 17.82 10.32 4.89
CA LEU A 270 18.36 11.50 5.57
C LEU A 270 19.89 11.48 5.63
N TYR A 271 20.48 10.32 5.86
CA TYR A 271 21.93 10.14 5.81
C TYR A 271 22.49 10.47 4.42
N ARG A 272 21.85 10.00 3.34
CA ARG A 272 22.23 10.33 1.97
C ARG A 272 22.13 11.83 1.68
N VAL A 273 21.02 12.45 2.06
CA VAL A 273 20.83 13.89 1.89
C VAL A 273 21.93 14.67 2.63
N ALA A 274 22.32 14.25 3.83
CA ALA A 274 23.42 14.87 4.56
C ALA A 274 24.78 14.73 3.86
N LEU A 275 25.08 13.57 3.26
CA LEU A 275 26.30 13.36 2.48
C LEU A 275 26.36 14.26 1.23
N ILE A 276 25.25 14.35 0.49
CA ILE A 276 25.14 15.21 -0.72
C ILE A 276 25.28 16.69 -0.34
N LEU A 277 24.63 17.11 0.75
CA LEU A 277 24.77 18.48 1.24
C LEU A 277 26.22 18.78 1.63
N ARG A 278 26.89 17.87 2.34
CA ARG A 278 28.30 18.03 2.72
C ARG A 278 29.20 18.20 1.50
N SER A 279 29.06 17.35 0.48
CA SER A 279 29.88 17.44 -0.73
C SER A 279 29.62 18.75 -1.50
N ALA A 280 28.36 19.18 -1.60
CA ALA A 280 27.99 20.46 -2.19
C ALA A 280 28.59 21.65 -1.42
N TRP A 281 28.56 21.62 -0.08
CA TRP A 281 29.20 22.63 0.76
C TRP A 281 30.71 22.68 0.54
N THR A 282 31.39 21.53 0.50
CA THR A 282 32.83 21.46 0.21
C THR A 282 33.14 22.05 -1.16
N TYR A 283 32.36 21.71 -2.19
CA TYR A 283 32.50 22.25 -3.54
C TYR A 283 32.34 23.78 -3.57
N LEU A 284 31.33 24.33 -2.90
CA LEU A 284 31.12 25.78 -2.79
C LEU A 284 32.26 26.49 -2.06
N THR A 285 32.82 25.88 -1.01
CA THR A 285 33.98 26.46 -0.30
C THR A 285 35.24 26.49 -1.16
N VAL A 286 35.48 25.44 -1.96
CA VAL A 286 36.61 25.39 -2.90
C VAL A 286 36.43 26.45 -3.99
N LEU A 287 35.24 26.57 -4.59
CA LEU A 287 34.97 27.60 -5.59
C LEU A 287 35.16 29.02 -5.04
N ARG A 288 34.71 29.30 -3.81
CA ARG A 288 34.95 30.60 -3.16
C ARG A 288 36.43 30.86 -2.89
N SER A 289 37.20 29.83 -2.54
CA SER A 289 38.64 29.98 -2.33
C SER A 289 39.39 30.31 -3.62
N ILE A 290 38.96 29.75 -4.76
CA ILE A 290 39.54 30.02 -6.08
C ILE A 290 39.19 31.44 -6.54
N ASN A 291 37.92 31.85 -6.41
CA ASN A 291 37.47 33.18 -6.83
C ASN A 291 37.99 34.34 -5.97
N ASN A 292 38.51 34.06 -4.78
CA ASN A 292 39.13 35.08 -3.91
C ASN A 292 40.66 35.19 -4.12
N LEU A 293 41.24 34.41 -5.05
CA LEU A 293 42.67 34.42 -5.39
C LEU A 293 42.96 35.17 -6.71
N GLU A 294 41.94 35.70 -7.39
CA GLU A 294 42.04 36.66 -8.52
C GLU A 294 41.82 38.10 -8.04
#